data_AF-A0A563EJV4-F1
#
_entry.id   AF-A0A563EJV4-F1
#
_cell.length_a   1.000
_cell.length_b   1.000
_cell.length_c   1.000
_cell.angle_alpha   90.00
_cell.angle_beta   90.00
_cell.angle_gamma   90.00
#
_symmetry.space_group_name_H-M   'P 1'
#
loop_
_entity.id
_entity.type
_entity.pdbx_description
1 polymer ?
#
loop_
_entity_poly.entity_id
_entity_poly.type
_entity_poly.pdbx_seq_one_letter_code
_entity_poly.pdbx_strand_id
1 'polypeptide(L)'
;MKAVIAWWDPPCDVAALRASLDEEAWAAVPGLVAKFWISSPDGKWGAVMVFESADAARQALPPNRSAELIGRPASVRHAFDVEALVTATAGERARL
;
A
#
# COMPACT_ATOMS: atom_id res chain seq x y z
N MET A 1 9.65 -13.74 -1.13
CA MET A 1 9.02 -12.41 -1.04
C MET A 1 7.63 -12.44 -1.64
N LYS A 2 6.73 -11.56 -1.18
CA LYS A 2 5.39 -11.41 -1.74
C LYS A 2 5.08 -9.94 -1.98
N ALA A 3 4.46 -9.61 -3.12
CA ALA A 3 3.87 -8.31 -3.37
C ALA A 3 2.35 -8.43 -3.26
N VAL A 4 1.71 -7.52 -2.55
CA VAL A 4 0.26 -7.44 -2.42
C VAL A 4 -0.21 -6.10 -2.93
N ILE A 5 -1.14 -6.10 -3.87
CA ILE A 5 -1.87 -4.92 -4.30
C ILE A 5 -3.28 -4.95 -3.71
N ALA A 6 -3.72 -3.81 -3.17
CA ALA A 6 -5.11 -3.53 -2.86
C ALA A 6 -5.54 -2.30 -3.65
N TRP A 7 -6.67 -2.38 -4.34
CA TRP A 7 -7.14 -1.36 -5.27
C TRP A 7 -8.65 -1.13 -5.12
N TRP A 8 -9.03 0.13 -5.00
CA TRP A 8 -10.41 0.60 -4.95
C TRP A 8 -10.74 1.32 -6.24
N ASP A 9 -11.78 0.85 -6.91
CA ASP A 9 -12.33 1.54 -8.08
C ASP A 9 -12.86 2.93 -7.73
N PRO A 10 -13.01 3.84 -8.70
CA PRO A 10 -13.52 5.16 -8.42
C PRO A 10 -15.04 5.12 -8.12
N PRO A 11 -15.59 6.21 -7.56
CA PRO A 11 -14.87 7.39 -7.10
C PRO A 11 -14.33 7.20 -5.69
N CYS A 12 -13.07 7.60 -5.48
CA CYS A 12 -12.48 7.83 -4.17
C CYS A 12 -12.14 9.32 -4.02
N ASP A 13 -12.34 9.89 -2.84
CA ASP A 13 -11.83 11.22 -2.51
C ASP A 13 -10.32 11.15 -2.26
N VAL A 14 -9.55 11.22 -3.34
CA VAL A 14 -8.08 11.13 -3.32
C VAL A 14 -7.46 12.21 -2.43
N ALA A 15 -8.07 13.39 -2.35
CA ALA A 15 -7.53 14.49 -1.53
C ALA A 15 -7.70 14.18 -0.03
N ALA A 16 -8.89 13.75 0.39
CA ALA A 16 -9.13 13.33 1.77
C ALA A 16 -8.26 12.11 2.15
N LEU A 17 -8.11 11.15 1.24
CA LEU A 17 -7.29 9.96 1.47
C LEU A 17 -5.82 10.31 1.62
N ARG A 18 -5.28 11.20 0.78
CA ARG A 18 -3.90 11.69 0.90
C ARG A 18 -3.67 12.41 2.23
N ALA A 19 -4.63 13.23 2.66
CA ALA A 19 -4.55 13.94 3.93
C ALA A 19 -4.63 13.00 5.16
N SER A 20 -5.12 11.77 4.98
CA SER A 20 -5.26 10.78 6.05
C SER A 20 -4.08 9.80 6.20
N LEU A 21 -3.04 9.94 5.37
CA LEU A 21 -1.92 9.00 5.37
C LEU A 21 -1.12 9.08 6.67
N ASP A 22 -1.07 7.95 7.37
CA ASP A 22 -0.21 7.73 8.53
C ASP A 22 0.86 6.68 8.15
N GLU A 23 2.07 7.17 7.89
CA GLU A 23 3.21 6.34 7.51
C GLU A 23 3.83 5.61 8.71
N GLU A 24 3.72 6.16 9.91
CA GLU A 24 4.39 5.67 11.12
C GLU A 24 3.84 4.31 11.55
N ALA A 25 2.51 4.14 11.47
CA ALA A 25 1.85 2.88 11.82
C ALA A 25 2.32 1.69 10.97
N TRP A 26 2.79 1.93 9.74
CA TRP A 26 3.23 0.88 8.81
C TRP A 26 4.73 0.62 8.85
N ALA A 27 5.53 1.58 9.32
CA ALA A 27 6.99 1.44 9.40
C ALA A 27 7.44 0.34 10.37
N ALA A 28 6.61 -0.02 11.35
CA ALA A 28 6.92 -1.02 12.36
C ALA A 28 6.47 -2.46 11.99
N VAL A 29 5.89 -2.69 10.81
CA VAL A 29 5.39 -4.02 10.42
C VAL A 29 6.56 -4.97 10.16
N PRO A 30 6.70 -6.07 10.93
CA PRO A 30 7.79 -7.02 10.74
C PRO A 30 7.80 -7.61 9.33
N GLY A 31 8.96 -7.61 8.66
CA GLY A 31 9.13 -8.18 7.32
C GLY A 31 8.44 -7.41 6.19
N LEU A 32 7.89 -6.21 6.44
CA LEU A 32 7.46 -5.29 5.39
C LEU A 32 8.69 -4.58 4.82
N VAL A 33 8.99 -4.85 3.55
CA VAL A 33 10.13 -4.28 2.82
C VAL A 33 9.80 -2.90 2.28
N ALA A 34 8.61 -2.73 1.73
CA ALA A 34 8.14 -1.45 1.22
C ALA A 34 6.62 -1.39 1.28
N LYS A 35 6.10 -0.19 1.51
CA LYS A 35 4.71 0.14 1.26
C LYS A 35 4.63 1.49 0.59
N PHE A 36 3.76 1.60 -0.40
CA PHE A 36 3.46 2.87 -1.03
C PHE A 36 2.00 2.92 -1.44
N TRP A 37 1.46 4.14 -1.40
CA TRP A 37 0.10 4.45 -1.82
C TRP A 37 0.14 4.94 -3.25
N ILE A 38 -0.87 4.55 -4.03
CA ILE A 38 -1.01 4.92 -5.43
C ILE A 38 -2.42 5.42 -5.67
N SER A 39 -2.55 6.35 -6.60
CA SER A 39 -3.83 6.87 -7.06
C SER A 39 -3.79 7.08 -8.55
N SER A 40 -4.95 7.16 -9.18
CA SER A 40 -5.07 7.45 -10.60
C SER A 40 -5.88 8.74 -10.84
N PRO A 41 -5.71 9.40 -12.00
CA PRO A 41 -6.45 10.63 -12.32
C PRO A 41 -7.98 10.46 -12.34
N ASP A 42 -8.48 9.26 -12.65
CA ASP A 42 -9.91 8.92 -12.61
C ASP A 42 -10.45 8.68 -11.19
N GLY A 43 -9.63 8.89 -10.15
CA GLY A 43 -10.06 8.85 -8.75
C GLY A 43 -10.05 7.44 -8.15
N LYS A 44 -9.16 6.55 -8.60
CA LYS A 44 -8.91 5.28 -7.92
C LYS A 44 -7.87 5.47 -6.83
N TRP A 45 -7.91 4.57 -5.85
CA TRP A 45 -6.96 4.55 -4.75
C TRP A 45 -6.41 3.15 -4.55
N GLY A 46 -5.15 3.04 -4.15
CA GLY A 46 -4.53 1.76 -3.91
C GLY A 46 -3.34 1.79 -2.98
N ALA A 47 -3.00 0.61 -2.50
CA ALA A 47 -1.82 0.34 -1.70
C ALA A 47 -1.06 -0.83 -2.30
N VAL A 48 0.26 -0.70 -2.36
CA VAL A 48 1.17 -1.80 -2.67
C VAL A 48 2.01 -2.07 -1.44
N MET A 49 2.09 -3.33 -1.04
CA MET A 49 2.96 -3.80 0.04
C MET A 49 3.88 -4.89 -0.48
N VAL A 50 5.17 -4.81 -0.15
CA VAL A 50 6.17 -5.83 -0.45
C VAL A 50 6.65 -6.42 0.86
N PHE A 51 6.53 -7.74 1.00
CA PHE A 51 6.93 -8.49 2.18
C PHE A 51 8.10 -9.42 1.88
N GLU A 52 8.98 -9.62 2.86
CA GLU A 52 10.16 -10.48 2.73
C GLU A 52 9.78 -11.95 2.49
N SER A 53 8.64 -12.40 3.03
CA SER A 53 8.17 -13.78 2.99
C SER A 53 6.66 -13.90 2.84
N ALA A 54 6.17 -15.11 2.55
CA ALA A 54 4.74 -15.40 2.52
C ALA A 54 4.11 -15.33 3.92
N ASP A 55 4.85 -15.71 4.96
CA ASP A 55 4.38 -15.66 6.35
C ASP A 55 4.23 -14.21 6.82
N ALA A 56 5.19 -13.34 6.49
CA ALA A 56 5.09 -11.91 6.74
C ALA A 56 3.88 -11.29 6.03
N ALA A 57 3.48 -11.77 4.86
CA ALA A 57 2.28 -11.29 4.16
C ALA A 57 0.95 -11.77 4.77
N ARG A 58 0.97 -12.79 5.64
CA ARG A 58 -0.23 -13.38 6.28
C ARG A 58 -0.49 -12.85 7.70
N GLN A 59 0.44 -12.10 8.28
CA GLN A 59 0.30 -11.54 9.62
C GLN A 59 -0.85 -10.53 9.72
N ALA A 60 -1.26 -10.23 10.95
CA ALA A 60 -2.18 -9.12 11.20
C ALA A 60 -1.50 -7.78 10.86
N LEU A 61 -2.16 -6.98 10.04
CA LEU A 61 -1.64 -5.68 9.60
C LEU A 61 -2.29 -4.54 10.40
N PRO A 62 -1.62 -3.37 10.50
CA PRO A 62 -2.22 -2.18 11.08
C PRO A 62 -3.55 -1.83 10.38
N PRO A 63 -4.47 -1.15 11.08
CA PRO A 63 -5.72 -0.68 10.50
C PRO A 63 -5.49 0.06 9.18
N ASN A 64 -6.28 -0.28 8.16
CA ASN A 64 -6.23 0.41 6.89
C ASN A 64 -7.18 1.61 6.93
N ARG A 65 -6.67 2.77 7.36
CA ARG A 65 -7.45 4.01 7.46
C ARG A 65 -8.14 4.39 6.15
N SER A 66 -7.52 4.12 5.00
CA SER A 66 -8.16 4.34 3.70
C SER A 66 -9.39 3.47 3.51
N ALA A 67 -9.38 2.21 3.94
CA ALA A 67 -10.54 1.33 3.84
C ALA A 67 -11.72 1.84 4.69
N GLU A 68 -11.44 2.38 5.88
CA GLU A 68 -12.46 3.00 6.75
C GLU A 68 -13.07 4.25 6.10
N LEU A 69 -12.23 5.14 5.55
CA LEU A 69 -12.68 6.36 4.88
C LEU A 69 -13.44 6.09 3.58
N ILE A 70 -13.03 5.07 2.83
CA ILE A 70 -13.71 4.65 1.60
C ILE A 70 -15.03 3.93 1.92
N GLY A 71 -15.15 3.32 3.11
CA GLY A 71 -16.38 2.68 3.58
C GLY A 71 -16.74 1.37 2.87
N ARG A 72 -15.83 0.81 2.08
CA ARG A 72 -16.01 -0.47 1.36
C ARG A 72 -14.70 -1.22 1.19
N PRO A 73 -14.73 -2.56 1.01
CA PRO A 73 -13.53 -3.34 0.71
C PRO A 73 -12.91 -2.93 -0.63
N ALA A 74 -11.63 -3.27 -0.80
CA ALA A 74 -10.94 -3.12 -2.08
C ALA A 74 -11.65 -3.95 -3.16
N SER A 75 -11.84 -3.36 -4.34
CA SER A 75 -12.36 -4.06 -5.51
C SER A 75 -11.42 -5.17 -5.96
N VAL A 76 -10.11 -4.92 -5.87
CA VAL A 76 -9.07 -5.91 -6.19
C VAL A 76 -8.14 -6.05 -5.00
N ARG A 77 -7.91 -7.29 -4.60
CA ARG A 77 -6.78 -7.65 -3.75
C ARG A 77 -6.08 -8.86 -4.35
N HIS A 78 -4.81 -8.70 -4.72
CA HIS A 78 -4.03 -9.76 -5.35
C HIS A 78 -2.65 -9.84 -4.73
N ALA A 79 -2.13 -11.08 -4.63
CA ALA A 79 -0.80 -11.37 -4.16
C ALA A 79 0.03 -12.01 -5.27
N PHE A 80 1.29 -11.61 -5.37
CA PHE A 80 2.24 -12.06 -6.39
C PHE A 80 3.51 -12.55 -5.71
N ASP A 81 4.17 -13.51 -6.36
CA ASP A 81 5.56 -13.81 -6.06
C ASP A 81 6.46 -12.71 -6.63
N VAL A 82 7.43 -12.28 -5.83
CA VAL A 82 8.44 -11.31 -6.26
C VAL A 82 9.68 -12.11 -6.65
N GLU A 83 9.90 -12.21 -7.95
CA GLU A 83 11.01 -12.97 -8.53
C GLU A 83 12.36 -12.23 -8.42
N ALA A 84 12.33 -10.89 -8.44
CA ALA A 84 13.49 -10.05 -8.22
C ALA A 84 13.08 -8.70 -7.62
N LEU A 85 13.91 -8.17 -6.71
CA LEU A 85 13.74 -6.85 -6.12
C LEU A 85 15.00 -6.01 -6.35
N VAL A 86 14.83 -4.83 -6.92
CA VAL A 86 15.91 -3.86 -7.13
C VAL A 86 15.63 -2.65 -6.25
N THR A 87 16.54 -2.33 -5.34
CA THR A 87 16.50 -1.11 -4.53
C THR A 87 17.47 -0.09 -5.12
N ALA A 88 16.95 1.00 -5.66
CA ALA A 88 17.79 2.12 -6.08
C ALA A 88 18.14 2.99 -4.86
N THR A 89 19.38 3.46 -4.77
CA THR A 89 19.73 4.57 -3.88
C THR A 89 19.20 5.86 -4.49
N ALA A 90 18.00 6.28 -4.09
CA ALA A 90 17.51 7.60 -4.45
C ALA A 90 18.37 8.66 -3.73
N GLY A 91 19.07 9.50 -4.49
CA GLY A 91 19.39 10.85 -4.01
C GLY A 91 18.09 11.54 -3.59
N GLU A 92 18.14 12.33 -2.51
CA GLU A 92 17.04 13.01 -1.80
C GLU A 92 15.61 12.81 -2.36
N ARG A 93 14.77 12.11 -1.60
CA ARG A 93 13.38 11.78 -1.96
C ARG A 93 12.55 13.04 -2.23
N ALA A 94 12.00 13.14 -3.44
CA ALA A 94 10.91 14.06 -3.73
C ALA A 94 9.63 13.61 -3.01
N ARG A 95 9.03 14.50 -2.22
CA ARG A 95 7.60 14.41 -1.88
C ARG A 95 6.83 14.80 -3.16
N LEU A 96 6.00 13.89 -3.68
CA LEU A 96 5.08 14.17 -4.79
C LEU A 96 3.74 14.66 -4.26
#